data_AF-A0A139JQN4-F1
#
_entry.id   AF-A0A139JQN4-F1
#
_cell.length_a   1.000
_cell.length_b   1.000
_cell.length_c   1.000
_cell.angle_alpha   90.00
_cell.angle_beta   90.00
_cell.angle_gamma   90.00
#
_symmetry.space_group_name_H-M   'P 1'
#
loop_
_entity.id
_entity.type
_entity.pdbx_description
1 polymer ?
#
loop_
_entity_poly.entity_id
_entity_poly.type
_entity_poly.pdbx_seq_one_letter_code
_entity_poly.pdbx_strand_id
1 'polypeptide(L)'
;MNYDRVQTKDKYNKIFNYSKNYNYKNLENLFNFSISVQKLKNIFPELANDEYLLKEVIKQITEYFFESKYFNVIPENKNNLQYRIKLLDENNIMYEFPDIIEQTIFVENDNYVFVFVGNKIDRQNYETYLKNKKKNFQDNVGNYWKNIWRPHNISTISKSYINNLIYHLKRISELEKLKEQNQPKININNVLQAQFLQNVENEIRDQKKEIQKLNQKNLILEKENRKYQIKVDQQTTEIDLLNTKLTQQD
;
A
#
# COMPACT_ATOMS: atom_id res chain seq x y z
N MET A 1 6.29 30.85 -13.43
CA MET A 1 6.63 30.27 -12.12
C MET A 1 6.42 28.77 -12.21
N ASN A 2 7.48 27.97 -12.32
CA ASN A 2 7.37 26.50 -12.48
C ASN A 2 8.65 25.78 -12.03
N TYR A 3 9.32 26.29 -10.99
CA TYR A 3 10.60 25.76 -10.52
C TYR A 3 10.47 24.68 -9.42
N ASP A 4 9.30 24.54 -8.79
CA ASP A 4 9.13 23.61 -7.66
C ASP A 4 8.67 22.19 -8.05
N ARG A 5 8.07 22.00 -9.25
CA ARG A 5 7.65 20.66 -9.72
C ARG A 5 8.80 19.82 -10.31
N VAL A 6 9.91 20.44 -10.68
CA VAL A 6 11.06 19.74 -11.28
C VAL A 6 11.96 19.14 -10.19
N GLN A 7 12.11 19.82 -9.05
CA GLN A 7 12.98 19.35 -7.95
C GLN A 7 12.43 18.14 -7.20
N THR A 8 11.11 17.99 -7.06
CA THR A 8 10.50 16.78 -6.48
C THR A 8 10.72 15.57 -7.38
N LYS A 9 10.59 15.71 -8.70
CA LYS A 9 10.80 14.62 -9.67
C LYS A 9 12.23 14.07 -9.62
N ASP A 10 13.23 14.94 -9.51
CA ASP A 10 14.64 14.55 -9.49
C ASP A 10 15.10 13.92 -8.16
N LYS A 11 14.50 14.32 -7.03
CA LYS A 11 14.82 13.75 -5.72
C LYS A 11 14.32 12.30 -5.58
N TYR A 12 13.17 11.99 -6.18
CA TYR A 12 12.66 10.62 -6.24
C TYR A 12 13.42 9.78 -7.28
N ASN A 13 13.65 10.28 -8.49
CA ASN A 13 14.31 9.53 -9.57
C ASN A 13 15.71 8.98 -9.21
N LYS A 14 16.48 9.68 -8.36
CA LYS A 14 17.79 9.19 -7.89
C LYS A 14 17.71 7.96 -6.99
N ILE A 15 16.59 7.72 -6.30
CA ILE A 15 16.39 6.54 -5.44
C ILE A 15 15.96 5.32 -6.31
N PHE A 16 15.29 5.53 -7.44
CA PHE A 16 14.67 4.45 -8.23
C PHE A 16 15.56 3.79 -9.29
N ASN A 17 16.72 4.36 -9.63
CA ASN A 17 17.61 3.77 -10.65
C ASN A 17 18.42 2.54 -10.18
N TYR A 18 18.20 2.04 -8.96
CA TYR A 18 18.93 0.89 -8.42
C TYR A 18 18.28 -0.48 -8.67
N SER A 19 17.07 -0.56 -9.25
CA SER A 19 16.34 -1.83 -9.33
C SER A 19 16.65 -2.68 -10.57
N LYS A 20 17.89 -3.17 -10.70
CA LYS A 20 18.17 -4.32 -11.56
C LYS A 20 18.99 -5.35 -10.77
N ASN A 21 18.31 -6.43 -10.37
CA ASN A 21 18.88 -7.69 -9.86
C ASN A 21 19.34 -7.75 -8.40
N TYR A 22 18.47 -7.49 -7.43
CA TYR A 22 18.75 -7.87 -6.03
C TYR A 22 18.28 -9.29 -5.72
N ASN A 23 19.23 -10.13 -5.28
CA ASN A 23 18.99 -11.48 -4.79
C ASN A 23 18.62 -11.39 -3.31
N TYR A 24 17.32 -11.41 -2.99
CA TYR A 24 16.78 -11.23 -1.64
C TYR A 24 17.03 -12.45 -0.74
N LYS A 25 18.28 -12.79 -0.43
CA LYS A 25 18.59 -13.96 0.43
C LYS A 25 18.63 -13.65 1.93
N ASN A 26 18.56 -12.39 2.36
CA ASN A 26 18.62 -11.99 3.77
C ASN A 26 17.60 -10.87 4.10
N LEU A 27 16.90 -10.97 5.23
CA LEU A 27 15.97 -9.98 5.77
C LEU A 27 16.63 -8.61 6.00
N GLU A 28 17.87 -8.60 6.47
CA GLU A 28 18.64 -7.37 6.69
C GLU A 28 18.86 -6.60 5.38
N ASN A 29 19.16 -7.31 4.29
CA ASN A 29 19.27 -6.71 2.96
C ASN A 29 17.92 -6.13 2.47
N LEU A 30 16.80 -6.76 2.82
CA LEU A 30 15.48 -6.21 2.47
C LEU A 30 15.20 -4.89 3.20
N PHE A 31 15.55 -4.77 4.48
CA PHE A 31 15.35 -3.53 5.23
C PHE A 31 16.21 -2.37 4.75
N ASN A 32 17.36 -2.67 4.14
CA ASN A 32 18.33 -1.69 3.66
C ASN A 32 18.10 -1.33 2.19
N PHE A 33 17.62 -2.25 1.35
CA PHE A 33 17.56 -2.06 -0.09
C PHE A 33 16.16 -2.13 -0.72
N SER A 34 15.12 -2.58 0.00
CA SER A 34 13.76 -2.56 -0.53
C SER A 34 13.29 -1.14 -0.77
N ILE A 35 12.79 -0.89 -1.98
CA ILE A 35 12.29 0.42 -2.39
C ILE A 35 11.09 0.83 -1.55
N SER A 36 10.18 -0.11 -1.27
CA SER A 36 8.99 0.13 -0.45
C SER A 36 9.37 0.42 1.00
N VAL A 37 10.37 -0.27 1.55
CA VAL A 37 10.88 0.00 2.89
C VAL A 37 11.52 1.39 2.96
N GLN A 38 12.40 1.73 2.01
CA GLN A 38 13.01 3.05 1.96
C GLN A 38 11.97 4.16 1.77
N LYS A 39 10.96 3.93 0.93
CA LYS A 39 9.83 4.84 0.76
C LYS A 39 9.07 5.07 2.07
N LEU A 40 8.77 4.02 2.81
CA LEU A 40 8.12 4.12 4.12
C LEU A 40 8.98 4.90 5.13
N LYS A 41 10.27 4.57 5.26
CA LYS A 41 11.20 5.28 6.16
C LYS A 41 11.33 6.77 5.82
N ASN A 42 11.34 7.10 4.52
CA ASN A 42 11.48 8.48 4.07
C ASN A 42 10.21 9.32 4.30
N ILE A 43 9.02 8.72 4.12
CA ILE A 43 7.74 9.43 4.31
C ILE A 43 7.37 9.48 5.81
N PHE A 44 7.71 8.45 6.57
CA PHE A 44 7.42 8.32 8.00
C PHE A 44 8.73 8.08 8.77
N PRO A 45 9.45 9.14 9.16
CA PRO A 45 10.75 9.03 9.82
C PRO A 45 10.76 8.18 11.09
N GLU A 46 9.61 8.05 11.76
CA GLU A 46 9.49 7.23 12.97
C GLU A 46 9.71 5.73 12.69
N LEU A 47 9.48 5.30 11.44
CA LEU A 47 9.74 3.94 11.00
C LEU A 47 11.22 3.66 10.70
N ALA A 48 12.04 4.72 10.55
CA ALA A 48 13.47 4.56 10.30
C ALA A 48 14.22 4.05 11.54
N ASN A 49 13.76 4.46 12.73
CA ASN A 49 14.41 4.18 14.02
C ASN A 49 13.73 3.05 14.81
N ASP A 50 12.58 2.54 14.33
CA ASP A 50 11.81 1.48 15.01
C ASP A 50 11.49 0.36 14.03
N GLU A 51 12.38 -0.64 13.98
CA GLU A 51 12.24 -1.79 13.07
C GLU A 51 11.00 -2.64 13.42
N TYR A 52 10.63 -2.73 14.70
CA TYR A 52 9.44 -3.47 15.11
C TYR A 52 8.17 -2.80 14.59
N LEU A 53 8.05 -1.48 14.79
CA LEU A 53 6.92 -0.70 14.29
C LEU A 53 6.84 -0.78 12.76
N LEU A 54 7.96 -0.68 12.06
CA LEU A 54 8.02 -0.82 10.60
C LEU A 54 7.51 -2.20 10.15
N LYS A 55 7.90 -3.29 10.83
CA LYS A 55 7.40 -4.64 10.55
C LYS A 55 5.89 -4.73 10.69
N GLU A 56 5.35 -4.19 11.77
CA GLU A 56 3.91 -4.23 12.03
C GLU A 56 3.12 -3.37 11.02
N VAL A 57 3.62 -2.18 10.65
CA VAL A 57 3.03 -1.36 9.59
C VAL A 57 3.02 -2.11 8.25
N ILE A 58 4.13 -2.75 7.86
CA ILE A 58 4.19 -3.55 6.63
C ILE A 58 3.17 -4.70 6.68
N LYS A 59 3.04 -5.37 7.82
CA LYS A 59 2.02 -6.42 7.99
C LYS A 59 0.61 -5.87 7.76
N GLN A 60 0.24 -4.78 8.43
CA GLN A 60 -1.10 -4.20 8.30
C GLN A 60 -1.39 -3.73 6.86
N ILE A 61 -0.44 -3.05 6.21
CA ILE A 61 -0.61 -2.62 4.81
C ILE A 61 -0.81 -3.83 3.89
N THR A 62 -0.08 -4.93 4.12
CA THR A 62 -0.13 -6.11 3.24
C THR A 62 -1.29 -7.06 3.51
N GLU A 63 -2.00 -6.94 4.63
CA GLU A 63 -3.28 -7.64 4.82
C GLU A 63 -4.27 -7.32 3.71
N TYR A 64 -4.16 -6.12 3.12
CA TYR A 64 -4.86 -5.76 1.89
C TYR A 64 -4.82 -6.86 0.82
N PHE A 65 -3.63 -7.37 0.52
CA PHE A 65 -3.45 -8.41 -0.49
C PHE A 65 -4.12 -9.72 -0.08
N PHE A 66 -4.12 -10.05 1.22
CA PHE A 66 -4.59 -11.35 1.71
C PHE A 66 -6.10 -11.40 1.88
N GLU A 67 -6.74 -10.26 2.11
CA GLU A 67 -8.20 -10.14 2.15
C GLU A 67 -8.80 -10.00 0.75
N SER A 68 -8.01 -9.53 -0.22
CA SER A 68 -8.42 -9.47 -1.61
C SER A 68 -8.51 -10.88 -2.22
N LYS A 69 -9.68 -11.26 -2.74
CA LYS A 69 -9.93 -12.62 -3.31
C LYS A 69 -9.12 -12.97 -4.56
N TYR A 70 -8.25 -12.08 -5.02
CA TYR A 70 -7.60 -12.18 -6.33
C TYR A 70 -6.08 -12.16 -6.29
N PHE A 71 -5.47 -11.92 -5.12
CA PHE A 71 -4.10 -12.31 -4.89
C PHE A 71 -4.11 -13.74 -4.34
N ASN A 72 -3.67 -14.70 -5.16
CA ASN A 72 -3.57 -16.11 -4.77
C ASN A 72 -2.37 -16.32 -3.83
N VAL A 73 -2.49 -15.84 -2.59
CA VAL A 73 -1.44 -15.97 -1.58
C VAL A 73 -1.59 -17.28 -0.83
N ILE A 74 -0.54 -18.10 -0.86
CA ILE A 74 -0.45 -19.36 -0.13
C ILE A 74 -0.38 -19.05 1.38
N PRO A 75 -1.18 -19.70 2.27
CA PRO A 75 -1.28 -19.34 3.68
C PRO A 75 0.05 -19.22 4.42
N GLU A 76 1.05 -20.04 4.11
CA GLU A 76 2.36 -20.03 4.78
C GLU A 76 3.13 -18.73 4.52
N ASN A 77 2.85 -18.07 3.40
CA ASN A 77 3.47 -16.79 3.06
C ASN A 77 2.83 -15.60 3.77
N LYS A 78 1.66 -15.77 4.41
CA LYS A 78 1.00 -14.67 5.12
C LYS A 78 1.84 -14.14 6.27
N ASN A 79 2.55 -14.99 7.00
CA ASN A 79 3.41 -14.51 8.10
C ASN A 79 4.85 -14.19 7.67
N ASN A 80 5.18 -14.44 6.40
CA ASN A 80 6.51 -14.21 5.87
C ASN A 80 6.72 -12.72 5.54
N LEU A 81 7.46 -12.03 6.40
CA LEU A 81 7.77 -10.60 6.22
C LEU A 81 8.52 -10.31 4.91
N GLN A 82 9.47 -11.16 4.53
CA GLN A 82 10.20 -11.00 3.28
C GLN A 82 9.25 -11.07 2.08
N TYR A 83 8.27 -11.98 2.11
CA TYR A 83 7.25 -12.08 1.07
C TYR A 83 6.37 -10.83 1.04
N ARG A 84 5.96 -10.30 2.20
CA ARG A 84 5.18 -9.05 2.29
C ARG A 84 5.92 -7.84 1.70
N ILE A 85 7.21 -7.69 2.00
CA ILE A 85 8.04 -6.63 1.42
C ILE A 85 8.12 -6.77 -0.10
N LYS A 86 8.36 -8.00 -0.58
CA LYS A 86 8.39 -8.28 -2.02
C LYS A 86 7.06 -7.96 -2.70
N LEU A 87 5.92 -8.25 -2.05
CA LEU A 87 4.61 -7.87 -2.57
C LEU A 87 4.48 -6.36 -2.76
N LEU A 88 4.94 -5.55 -1.81
CA LEU A 88 4.91 -4.09 -1.96
C LEU A 88 5.78 -3.64 -3.13
N ASP A 89 7.01 -4.14 -3.22
CA ASP A 89 7.96 -3.75 -4.27
C ASP A 89 7.49 -4.11 -5.69
N GLU A 90 6.91 -5.30 -5.87
CA GLU A 90 6.54 -5.80 -7.20
C GLU A 90 5.18 -5.26 -7.69
N ASN A 91 4.29 -4.90 -6.77
CA ASN A 91 2.90 -4.59 -7.11
C ASN A 91 2.58 -3.11 -7.05
N ASN A 92 3.45 -2.28 -6.46
CA ASN A 92 3.27 -0.84 -6.46
C ASN A 92 3.36 -0.28 -7.89
N ILE A 93 2.23 0.09 -8.47
CA ILE A 93 2.13 0.59 -9.85
C ILE A 93 2.31 2.11 -9.95
N MET A 94 2.66 2.78 -8.85
CA MET A 94 2.62 4.23 -8.75
C MET A 94 3.45 4.97 -9.82
N TYR A 95 4.53 4.35 -10.28
CA TYR A 95 5.44 4.93 -11.28
C TYR A 95 5.27 4.30 -12.67
N GLU A 96 4.65 3.13 -12.75
CA GLU A 96 4.38 2.43 -14.00
C GLU A 96 3.26 3.11 -14.82
N PHE A 97 2.26 3.69 -14.15
CA PHE A 97 1.09 4.30 -14.81
C PHE A 97 0.75 5.68 -14.21
N PRO A 98 1.66 6.67 -14.28
CA PRO A 98 1.45 7.97 -13.61
C PRO A 98 0.20 8.71 -14.11
N ASP A 99 -0.05 8.70 -15.42
CA ASP A 99 -1.20 9.40 -16.01
C ASP A 99 -2.55 8.83 -15.55
N ILE A 100 -2.62 7.49 -15.44
CA ILE A 100 -3.82 6.80 -14.95
C ILE A 100 -4.07 7.16 -13.48
N ILE A 101 -3.00 7.23 -12.69
CA ILE A 101 -3.11 7.56 -11.27
C ILE A 101 -3.58 9.00 -11.10
N GLU A 102 -3.03 9.94 -11.86
CA GLU A 102 -3.48 11.34 -11.85
C GLU A 102 -4.94 11.49 -12.30
N GLN A 103 -5.40 10.68 -13.26
CA GLN A 103 -6.79 10.69 -13.73
C GLN A 103 -7.77 10.00 -12.79
N THR A 104 -7.34 8.93 -12.11
CA THR A 104 -8.20 8.12 -11.22
C THR A 104 -8.25 8.67 -9.80
N ILE A 105 -7.19 9.35 -9.35
CA ILE A 105 -7.10 9.90 -8.00
C ILE A 105 -7.34 11.41 -8.06
N PHE A 106 -8.57 11.83 -7.78
CA PHE A 106 -9.02 13.24 -7.78
C PHE A 106 -8.39 14.14 -6.69
N VAL A 107 -7.51 13.59 -5.84
CA VAL A 107 -6.84 14.30 -4.74
C VAL A 107 -5.35 14.27 -5.01
N GLU A 108 -4.64 15.35 -4.66
CA GLU A 108 -3.18 15.49 -4.84
C GLU A 108 -2.44 14.16 -4.62
N ASN A 109 -1.71 13.72 -5.66
CA ASN A 109 -0.96 12.45 -5.70
C ASN A 109 -0.05 12.24 -4.47
N ASP A 110 0.35 13.34 -3.82
CA ASP A 110 1.15 13.33 -2.61
C ASP A 110 0.46 12.73 -1.39
N ASN A 111 -0.84 12.44 -1.44
CA ASN A 111 -1.56 11.82 -0.32
C ASN A 111 -1.44 10.29 -0.27
N TYR A 112 -0.88 9.66 -1.31
CA TYR A 112 -0.83 8.21 -1.44
C TYR A 112 0.61 7.69 -1.39
N VAL A 113 0.79 6.59 -0.67
CA VAL A 113 2.09 5.95 -0.46
C VAL A 113 2.25 4.75 -1.38
N PHE A 114 1.19 3.96 -1.56
CA PHE A 114 1.20 2.85 -2.52
C PHE A 114 -0.05 2.88 -3.37
N VAL A 115 0.10 2.44 -4.61
CA VAL A 115 -1.00 2.22 -5.54
C VAL A 115 -0.87 0.81 -6.11
N PHE A 116 -1.95 0.04 -6.11
CA PHE A 116 -2.00 -1.34 -6.58
C PHE A 116 -3.13 -1.54 -7.59
N VAL A 117 -3.12 -2.65 -8.32
CA VAL A 117 -4.28 -3.09 -9.11
C VAL A 117 -5.41 -3.55 -8.18
N GLY A 118 -6.61 -3.04 -8.40
CA GLY A 118 -7.74 -3.15 -7.46
C GLY A 118 -8.77 -4.24 -7.78
N ASN A 119 -8.56 -5.06 -8.82
CA ASN A 119 -9.46 -6.19 -9.11
C ASN A 119 -8.74 -7.39 -9.75
N LYS A 120 -9.46 -8.51 -9.87
CA LYS A 120 -8.95 -9.76 -10.43
C LYS A 120 -8.51 -9.67 -11.90
N ILE A 121 -9.27 -8.97 -12.73
CA ILE A 121 -9.01 -8.86 -14.17
C ILE A 121 -7.77 -8.01 -14.40
N ASP A 122 -7.72 -6.82 -13.79
CA ASP A 122 -6.57 -5.93 -13.81
C ASP A 122 -5.33 -6.61 -13.22
N ARG A 123 -5.50 -7.48 -12.21
CA ARG A 123 -4.41 -8.29 -11.68
C ARG A 123 -3.84 -9.28 -12.71
N GLN A 124 -4.69 -10.06 -13.37
CA GLN A 124 -4.26 -11.03 -14.39
C GLN A 124 -3.61 -10.32 -15.60
N ASN A 125 -4.19 -9.18 -15.99
CA ASN A 125 -3.67 -8.35 -17.05
C ASN A 125 -2.31 -7.75 -16.66
N TYR A 126 -2.16 -7.26 -15.43
CA TYR A 126 -0.89 -6.75 -14.93
C TYR A 126 0.20 -7.83 -14.87
N GLU A 127 -0.13 -9.06 -14.50
CA GLU A 127 0.81 -10.18 -14.57
C GLU A 127 1.28 -10.45 -16.01
N THR A 128 0.37 -10.33 -16.98
CA THR A 128 0.69 -10.45 -18.40
C THR A 128 1.55 -9.27 -18.88
N TYR A 129 1.23 -8.05 -18.46
CA TYR A 129 2.05 -6.87 -18.69
C TYR A 129 3.48 -7.08 -18.15
N LEU A 130 3.64 -7.55 -16.91
CA LEU A 130 4.95 -7.81 -16.31
C LEU A 130 5.75 -8.89 -17.07
N LYS A 131 5.09 -9.95 -17.55
CA LYS A 131 5.73 -10.98 -18.39
C LYS A 131 6.28 -10.37 -19.69
N ASN A 132 5.53 -9.48 -20.34
CA ASN A 132 5.98 -8.80 -21.56
C ASN A 132 7.05 -7.74 -21.28
N LYS A 133 6.95 -7.00 -20.17
CA LYS A 133 7.96 -6.04 -19.71
C LYS A 133 9.32 -6.71 -19.53
N LYS A 134 9.37 -7.92 -18.95
CA LYS A 134 10.61 -8.71 -18.81
C LYS A 134 11.24 -9.09 -20.16
N LYS A 135 10.45 -9.19 -21.22
CA LYS A 135 10.90 -9.42 -22.60
C LYS A 135 11.10 -8.13 -23.39
N ASN A 136 11.19 -6.98 -22.71
CA ASN A 136 11.29 -5.65 -23.33
C ASN A 136 10.20 -5.35 -24.38
N PHE A 137 9.03 -5.99 -24.28
CA PHE A 137 7.91 -5.79 -25.21
C PHE A 137 8.26 -6.05 -26.69
N GLN A 138 9.05 -7.10 -26.97
CA GLN A 138 9.64 -7.35 -28.29
C GLN A 138 8.66 -7.73 -29.43
N ASP A 139 7.42 -8.13 -29.14
CA ASP A 139 6.44 -8.57 -30.15
C ASP A 139 5.22 -7.63 -30.25
N ASN A 140 4.38 -7.85 -31.28
CA ASN A 140 3.14 -7.07 -31.48
C ASN A 140 2.22 -7.14 -30.26
N VAL A 141 2.19 -8.29 -29.58
CA VAL A 141 1.46 -8.48 -28.33
C VAL A 141 2.07 -7.61 -27.23
N GLY A 142 3.40 -7.62 -27.07
CA GLY A 142 4.14 -6.76 -26.14
C GLY A 142 3.88 -5.27 -26.38
N ASN A 143 3.81 -4.83 -27.63
CA ASN A 143 3.48 -3.44 -27.99
C ASN A 143 2.08 -3.02 -27.49
N TYR A 144 1.08 -3.89 -27.58
CA TYR A 144 -0.24 -3.63 -26.98
C TYR A 144 -0.12 -3.41 -25.46
N TRP A 145 0.59 -4.30 -24.76
CA TRP A 145 0.75 -4.17 -23.31
C TRP A 145 1.55 -2.93 -22.90
N LYS A 146 2.53 -2.51 -23.70
CA LYS A 146 3.32 -1.30 -23.46
C LYS A 146 2.50 -0.03 -23.65
N ASN A 147 1.78 0.07 -24.76
CA ASN A 147 1.23 1.34 -25.23
C ASN A 147 -0.27 1.50 -25.01
N ILE A 148 -1.04 0.40 -24.99
CA ILE A 148 -2.50 0.44 -25.02
C ILE A 148 -3.09 0.03 -23.66
N TRP A 149 -2.66 -1.10 -23.11
CA TRP A 149 -3.27 -1.58 -21.87
C TRP A 149 -2.89 -0.71 -20.66
N ARG A 150 -3.89 -0.43 -19.81
CA ARG A 150 -3.77 0.29 -18.55
C ARG A 150 -4.73 -0.32 -17.50
N PRO A 151 -4.39 -0.30 -16.20
CA PRO A 151 -5.31 -0.76 -15.17
C PRO A 151 -6.48 0.22 -15.03
N HIS A 152 -7.70 -0.28 -14.97
CA HIS A 152 -8.89 0.57 -14.81
C HIS A 152 -9.32 0.69 -13.35
N ASN A 153 -8.94 -0.28 -12.52
CA ASN A 153 -9.27 -0.31 -11.12
C ASN A 153 -7.96 -0.30 -10.34
N ILE A 154 -7.79 0.71 -9.51
CA ILE A 154 -6.65 0.83 -8.62
C ILE A 154 -7.10 0.82 -7.16
N SER A 155 -6.23 0.32 -6.31
CA SER A 155 -6.31 0.43 -4.86
C SER A 155 -5.20 1.32 -4.38
N THR A 156 -5.44 2.03 -3.28
CA THR A 156 -4.53 3.06 -2.80
C THR A 156 -4.33 2.94 -1.30
N ILE A 157 -3.08 3.04 -0.86
CA ILE A 157 -2.74 3.15 0.56
C ILE A 157 -2.36 4.61 0.82
N SER A 158 -3.16 5.31 1.61
CA SER A 158 -2.96 6.73 1.90
C SER A 158 -1.96 6.98 3.04
N LYS A 159 -1.37 8.17 3.06
CA LYS A 159 -0.53 8.64 4.18
C LYS A 159 -1.31 8.68 5.48
N SER A 160 -2.56 9.14 5.44
CA SER A 160 -3.44 9.21 6.61
C SER A 160 -3.69 7.83 7.22
N TYR A 161 -3.92 6.81 6.40
CA TYR A 161 -4.09 5.43 6.89
C TYR A 161 -2.82 4.95 7.61
N ILE A 162 -1.64 5.13 7.02
CA ILE A 162 -0.38 4.70 7.65
C ILE A 162 -0.08 5.49 8.94
N ASN A 163 -0.34 6.80 8.98
CA ASN A 163 -0.20 7.59 10.20
C ASN A 163 -1.09 7.07 11.34
N ASN A 164 -2.35 6.71 11.04
CA ASN A 164 -3.23 6.13 12.05
C ASN A 164 -2.73 4.76 12.52
N LEU A 165 -2.23 3.91 11.62
CA LEU A 165 -1.60 2.65 12.02
C LEU A 165 -0.42 2.88 12.96
N ILE A 166 0.48 3.80 12.61
CA ILE A 166 1.64 4.17 13.43
C ILE A 166 1.19 4.60 14.83
N TYR A 167 0.20 5.47 14.92
CA TYR A 167 -0.35 5.95 16.18
C TYR A 167 -0.84 4.79 17.08
N HIS A 168 -1.70 3.92 16.55
CA HIS A 168 -2.26 2.82 17.33
C HIS A 168 -1.21 1.76 17.70
N LEU A 169 -0.30 1.43 16.78
CA LEU A 169 0.76 0.44 17.03
C LEU A 169 1.77 0.92 18.07
N LYS A 170 2.16 2.19 18.04
CA LYS A 170 2.99 2.80 19.10
C LYS A 170 2.31 2.70 20.45
N ARG A 171 1.02 3.07 20.52
CA ARG A 171 0.24 2.99 21.76
C ARG A 171 0.15 1.56 22.30
N ILE A 172 -0.03 0.56 21.42
CA ILE A 172 0.00 -0.85 21.82
C ILE A 172 1.37 -1.22 22.40
N SER A 173 2.47 -0.84 21.75
CA SER A 173 3.83 -1.13 22.23
C SER A 173 4.10 -0.50 23.61
N GLU A 174 3.67 0.73 23.83
CA GLU A 174 3.77 1.41 25.13
C GLU A 174 2.99 0.67 26.22
N LEU A 175 1.76 0.24 25.92
CA LEU A 175 0.91 -0.50 26.84
C LEU A 175 1.46 -1.90 27.15
N GLU A 176 2.04 -2.58 26.15
CA GLU A 176 2.70 -3.88 26.35
C GLU A 176 3.93 -3.75 27.26
N LYS A 177 4.75 -2.71 27.09
CA LYS A 177 5.87 -2.40 28.00
C LYS A 177 5.38 -2.10 29.43
N LEU A 178 4.32 -1.30 29.57
CA LEU A 178 3.71 -1.03 30.88
C LEU A 178 3.20 -2.31 31.54
N LYS A 179 2.57 -3.20 30.76
CA LYS A 179 2.13 -4.51 31.24
C LYS A 179 3.31 -5.33 31.76
N GLU A 180 4.39 -5.45 30.99
CA GLU A 180 5.59 -6.21 31.38
C GLU A 180 6.25 -5.65 32.66
N GLN A 181 6.38 -4.33 32.76
CA GLN A 181 6.96 -3.68 33.95
C GLN A 181 6.14 -3.90 35.22
N ASN A 182 4.83 -4.08 35.07
CA ASN A 182 3.89 -4.26 36.17
C ASN A 182 3.44 -5.71 36.35
N GLN A 183 4.08 -6.69 35.70
CA GLN A 183 3.81 -8.10 35.98
C GLN A 183 4.39 -8.51 37.34
N PRO A 184 3.65 -9.27 38.16
CA PRO A 184 4.14 -9.71 39.47
C PRO A 184 5.33 -10.67 39.30
N LYS A 185 6.49 -10.30 39.84
CA LYS A 185 7.69 -11.16 39.88
C LYS A 185 7.56 -12.34 40.86
N ILE A 186 6.64 -12.24 41.81
CA ILE A 186 6.27 -13.24 42.82
C ILE A 186 4.75 -13.19 42.94
N ASN A 187 4.12 -14.35 43.15
CA ASN A 187 2.67 -14.51 43.23
C ASN A 187 2.08 -13.77 44.46
N ILE A 188 1.90 -12.46 44.34
CA ILE A 188 1.28 -11.60 45.35
C ILE A 188 -0.11 -11.25 44.83
N ASN A 189 -1.14 -11.62 45.59
CA ASN A 189 -2.53 -11.22 45.32
C ASN A 189 -2.70 -9.71 45.58
N ASN A 190 -2.30 -8.88 44.62
CA ASN A 190 -2.56 -7.44 44.66
C ASN A 190 -3.73 -7.11 43.71
N VAL A 191 -4.92 -6.91 44.28
CA VAL A 191 -6.16 -6.62 43.55
C VAL A 191 -6.04 -5.36 42.70
N LEU A 192 -5.37 -4.31 43.19
CA LEU A 192 -5.17 -3.06 42.44
C LEU A 192 -4.26 -3.26 41.22
N GLN A 193 -3.22 -4.08 41.36
CA GLN A 193 -2.32 -4.43 40.26
C GLN A 193 -3.03 -5.28 39.20
N ALA A 194 -3.86 -6.23 39.62
CA ALA A 194 -4.68 -7.03 38.71
C ALA A 194 -5.68 -6.15 37.92
N GLN A 195 -6.33 -5.20 38.59
CA GLN A 195 -7.23 -4.23 37.94
C GLN A 195 -6.48 -3.33 36.95
N PHE A 196 -5.29 -2.85 37.31
CA PHE A 196 -4.44 -2.07 36.40
C PHE A 196 -4.09 -2.87 35.14
N LEU A 197 -3.60 -4.11 35.29
CA LEU A 197 -3.25 -4.97 34.15
C LEU A 197 -4.46 -5.27 33.27
N GLN A 198 -5.63 -5.49 33.88
CA GLN A 198 -6.88 -5.69 33.15
C GLN A 198 -7.28 -4.45 32.34
N ASN A 199 -7.11 -3.24 32.89
CA ASN A 199 -7.36 -2.00 32.16
C ASN A 199 -6.39 -1.83 30.98
N VAL A 200 -5.11 -2.11 31.18
CA VAL A 200 -4.11 -2.10 30.11
C VAL A 200 -4.45 -3.10 29.00
N GLU A 201 -4.90 -4.31 29.35
CA GLU A 201 -5.35 -5.31 28.37
C GLU A 201 -6.60 -4.88 27.60
N ASN A 202 -7.54 -4.22 28.26
CA ASN A 202 -8.71 -3.65 27.62
C ASN A 202 -8.32 -2.55 26.63
N GLU A 203 -7.42 -1.63 27.02
CA GLU A 203 -6.91 -0.60 26.12
C GLU A 203 -6.19 -1.22 24.91
N ILE A 204 -5.30 -2.20 25.10
CA ILE A 204 -4.63 -2.91 23.99
C ILE A 204 -5.67 -3.52 23.04
N ARG A 205 -6.72 -4.15 23.59
CA ARG A 205 -7.79 -4.75 22.79
C ARG A 205 -8.54 -3.69 21.99
N ASP A 206 -8.82 -2.54 22.57
CA ASP A 206 -9.53 -1.46 21.89
C ASP A 206 -8.67 -0.81 20.80
N GLN A 207 -7.37 -0.61 21.02
CA GLN A 207 -6.43 -0.19 19.96
C GLN A 207 -6.40 -1.20 18.80
N LYS A 208 -6.36 -2.50 19.10
CA LYS A 208 -6.40 -3.56 18.07
C LYS A 208 -7.72 -3.55 17.28
N LYS A 209 -8.85 -3.27 17.93
CA LYS A 209 -10.14 -3.08 17.23
C LYS A 209 -10.13 -1.85 16.33
N GLU A 210 -9.52 -0.74 16.75
CA GLU A 210 -9.41 0.45 15.89
C GLU A 210 -8.58 0.16 14.63
N ILE A 211 -7.47 -0.58 14.75
CA ILE A 211 -6.71 -1.06 13.57
C ILE A 211 -7.60 -1.91 12.65
N GLN A 212 -8.39 -2.84 13.19
CA GLN A 212 -9.32 -3.64 12.38
C GLN A 212 -10.37 -2.76 11.67
N LYS A 213 -10.93 -1.76 12.37
CA LYS A 213 -11.87 -0.79 11.77
C LYS A 213 -11.20 0.04 10.68
N LEU A 214 -9.95 0.45 10.85
CA LEU A 214 -9.19 1.18 9.84
C LEU A 214 -9.00 0.33 8.58
N ASN A 215 -8.64 -0.95 8.73
CA ASN A 215 -8.51 -1.88 7.61
C ASN A 215 -9.84 -2.04 6.85
N GLN A 216 -10.94 -2.20 7.58
CA GLN A 216 -12.28 -2.29 6.99
C GLN A 216 -12.70 -0.99 6.29
N LYS A 217 -12.44 0.18 6.91
CA LYS A 217 -12.74 1.50 6.33
C LYS A 217 -11.94 1.70 5.04
N ASN A 218 -10.67 1.32 5.03
CA ASN A 218 -9.84 1.39 3.83
C ASN A 218 -10.44 0.52 2.71
N LEU A 219 -10.86 -0.71 3.02
CA LEU A 219 -11.52 -1.60 2.07
C LEU A 219 -12.87 -1.06 1.56
N ILE A 220 -13.65 -0.38 2.41
CA ILE A 220 -14.92 0.24 2.04
C ILE A 220 -14.69 1.44 1.10
N LEU A 221 -13.78 2.34 1.48
CA LEU A 221 -13.43 3.51 0.66
C LEU A 221 -12.93 3.09 -0.72
N GLU A 222 -12.20 1.98 -0.82
CA GLU A 222 -11.83 1.42 -2.13
C GLU A 222 -13.02 0.95 -2.97
N LYS A 223 -13.99 0.27 -2.36
CA LYS A 223 -15.21 -0.13 -3.06
C LYS A 223 -16.00 1.08 -3.55
N GLU A 224 -16.00 2.16 -2.78
CA GLU A 224 -16.63 3.43 -3.16
C GLU A 224 -15.87 4.12 -4.28
N ASN A 225 -14.54 4.26 -4.18
CA ASN A 225 -13.69 4.78 -5.25
C ASN A 225 -13.90 4.00 -6.55
N ARG A 226 -14.02 2.67 -6.48
CA ARG A 226 -14.35 1.85 -7.65
C ARG A 226 -15.70 2.20 -8.27
N LYS A 227 -16.72 2.45 -7.46
CA LYS A 227 -18.05 2.87 -7.97
C LYS A 227 -17.98 4.24 -8.64
N TYR A 228 -17.22 5.17 -8.07
CA TYR A 228 -17.02 6.49 -8.68
C TYR A 228 -16.23 6.38 -9.98
N GLN A 229 -15.20 5.54 -10.04
CA GLN A 229 -14.45 5.31 -11.28
C GLN A 229 -15.34 4.78 -12.40
N ILE A 230 -16.19 3.80 -12.13
CA ILE A 230 -17.14 3.28 -13.13
C ILE A 230 -18.07 4.39 -13.66
N LYS A 231 -18.53 5.29 -12.79
CA LYS A 231 -19.37 6.42 -13.22
C LYS A 231 -18.59 7.41 -14.10
N VAL A 232 -17.35 7.70 -13.74
CA VAL A 232 -16.48 8.60 -14.51
C VAL A 232 -16.19 8.01 -15.89
N ASP A 233 -15.90 6.70 -15.98
CA ASP A 233 -15.66 6.02 -17.26
C ASP A 233 -16.92 6.05 -18.16
N GLN A 234 -18.10 5.85 -17.56
CA GLN A 234 -19.38 5.95 -18.26
C GLN A 234 -19.62 7.36 -18.82
N GLN A 235 -19.40 8.39 -18.00
CA GLN A 235 -19.56 9.79 -18.40
C GLN A 235 -18.55 10.20 -19.47
N THR A 236 -17.31 9.74 -19.36
CA THR A 236 -16.25 10.01 -20.35
C THR A 236 -16.62 9.39 -21.71
N THR A 237 -17.10 8.14 -21.70
CA THR A 237 -17.57 7.47 -22.92
C THR A 237 -18.74 8.21 -23.57
N GLU A 238 -19.68 8.72 -22.76
CA GLU A 238 -20.82 9.50 -23.25
C GLU A 238 -20.37 10.82 -23.90
N ILE A 239 -19.40 11.52 -23.28
CA ILE A 239 -18.80 12.74 -23.84
C ILE A 239 -18.10 12.45 -25.16
N ASP A 240 -17.32 11.37 -25.26
CA ASP A 240 -16.61 11.01 -26.49
C ASP A 240 -17.57 10.67 -27.63
N LEU A 241 -18.67 9.97 -27.32
CA LEU A 241 -19.75 9.70 -28.28
C LEU A 241 -20.43 10.98 -28.76
N LEU A 242 -20.69 11.93 -27.85
CA LEU A 242 -21.29 13.23 -28.20
C LEU A 242 -20.34 14.05 -29.08
N ASN A 243 -19.05 14.10 -28.73
CA ASN A 243 -18.03 14.81 -29.51
C ASN A 243 -17.87 14.23 -30.92
N THR A 244 -17.89 12.90 -31.06
CA THR A 244 -17.84 12.21 -32.35
C THR A 244 -19.07 12.53 -33.21
N LYS A 245 -20.26 12.59 -32.60
CA LYS A 245 -21.49 12.97 -33.31
C LYS A 245 -21.46 14.43 -33.78
N LEU A 246 -20.99 15.35 -32.94
CA LEU A 246 -20.85 16.77 -33.29
C LEU A 246 -19.88 16.95 -34.46
N THR A 247 -18.72 16.31 -34.42
CA THR A 247 -17.73 16.37 -35.51
C THR A 247 -18.16 15.70 -36.81
N GLN A 248 -19.20 14.85 -36.80
CA GLN A 248 -19.81 14.28 -38.00
C GLN A 248 -20.96 15.11 -38.56
N GLN A 249 -21.43 16.12 -37.82
CA GLN A 249 -22.52 17.02 -38.23
C GLN A 249 -22.04 18.33 -38.86
N ASP A 250 -20.74 18.66 -38.70
CA ASP A 250 -20.04 19.77 -39.38
C ASP A 250 -19.31 19.29 -40.64
#